data_AF-A0A8T4YRZ3-F1
#
_entry.id   AF-A0A8T4YRZ3-F1
#
_cell.length_a   1.000
_cell.length_b   1.000
_cell.length_c   1.000
_cell.angle_alpha   90.00
_cell.angle_beta   90.00
_cell.angle_gamma   90.00
#
_symmetry.space_group_name_H-M   'P 1'
#
loop_
_entity.id
_entity.type
_entity.pdbx_description
1 polymer ?
#
loop_
_entity_poly.entity_id
_entity_poly.type
_entity_poly.pdbx_seq_one_letter_code
_entity_poly.pdbx_strand_id
1 'polypeptide(L)'
;ELKSAGVRDENVTVIFGCGAHRAVTSEEAVRLLGEGVLKRVKAVSHNCKAPDLVYVGTTPKYGTKVYLNRVFAEADLKILTGDVCFHYYAGYGGGRKSVLPGVAGEETIKANHAMLLHPNAKTGVLDGNPVHEDMVEAARMAKVDFILNVVVNSKGEIVRA
;
A
#
# COMPACT_ATOMS: atom_id res chain seq x y z
N GLU A 1 6.82 10.63 -16.48
CA GLU A 1 5.96 11.67 -15.86
C GLU A 1 6.72 12.49 -14.83
N LEU A 2 7.14 11.92 -13.68
CA LEU A 2 7.79 12.69 -12.61
C LEU A 2 9.06 13.46 -13.07
N LYS A 3 9.96 12.80 -13.80
CA LYS A 3 11.15 13.43 -14.38
C LYS A 3 10.78 14.57 -15.35
N SER A 4 9.76 14.38 -16.18
CA SER A 4 9.27 15.40 -17.11
C SER A 4 8.67 16.59 -16.40
N ALA A 5 8.13 16.39 -15.19
CA ALA A 5 7.65 17.44 -14.30
C ALA A 5 8.78 18.08 -13.45
N GLY A 6 10.04 17.71 -13.66
CA GLY A 6 11.20 18.30 -12.98
C GLY A 6 11.60 17.63 -11.66
N VAL A 7 10.97 16.51 -11.27
CA VAL A 7 11.38 15.76 -10.07
C VAL A 7 12.68 15.02 -10.37
N ARG A 8 13.72 15.28 -9.57
CA ARG A 8 15.02 14.61 -9.66
C ARG A 8 14.92 13.20 -9.11
N ASP A 9 15.62 12.24 -9.73
CA ASP A 9 15.56 10.83 -9.33
C ASP A 9 15.98 10.60 -7.85
N GLU A 10 16.93 11.40 -7.34
CA GLU A 10 17.38 11.36 -5.94
C GLU A 10 16.28 11.76 -4.93
N ASN A 11 15.25 12.49 -5.37
CA ASN A 11 14.10 12.87 -4.55
C ASN A 11 12.98 11.82 -4.60
N VAL A 12 13.15 10.74 -5.37
CA VAL A 12 12.15 9.66 -5.49
C VAL A 12 12.57 8.47 -4.63
N THR A 13 11.68 8.06 -3.73
CA THR A 13 11.84 6.80 -2.98
C THR A 13 10.70 5.84 -3.33
N VAL A 14 11.06 4.66 -3.83
CA VAL A 14 10.13 3.54 -4.01
C VAL A 14 10.06 2.73 -2.72
N ILE A 15 8.86 2.52 -2.19
CA ILE A 15 8.63 1.70 -1.00
C ILE A 15 7.97 0.40 -1.45
N PHE A 16 8.62 -0.74 -1.19
CA PHE A 16 7.96 -2.03 -1.32
C PHE A 16 6.96 -2.18 -0.18
N GLY A 17 5.66 -2.18 -0.53
CA GLY A 17 4.55 -2.29 0.41
C GLY A 17 4.38 -3.70 0.96
N CYS A 18 5.31 -4.15 1.81
CA CYS A 18 5.35 -5.52 2.32
C CYS A 18 4.21 -5.87 3.30
N GLY A 19 3.54 -4.88 3.89
CA GLY A 19 2.65 -5.10 5.03
C GLY A 19 3.33 -5.94 6.13
N ALA A 20 2.74 -7.09 6.47
CA ALA A 20 3.28 -8.01 7.48
C ALA A 20 4.31 -9.02 6.95
N HIS A 21 4.64 -8.98 5.65
CA HIS A 21 5.60 -9.92 5.05
C HIS A 21 7.05 -9.52 5.34
N ARG A 22 7.99 -10.45 5.10
CA ARG A 22 9.43 -10.16 5.16
C ARG A 22 9.84 -9.08 4.16
N ALA A 23 11.00 -8.48 4.39
CA ALA A 23 11.62 -7.58 3.43
C ALA A 23 11.90 -8.28 2.08
N VAL A 24 11.86 -7.48 1.02
CA VAL A 24 12.24 -7.89 -0.34
C VAL A 24 13.76 -8.06 -0.40
N THR A 25 14.24 -9.15 -0.99
CA THR A 25 15.69 -9.35 -1.19
C THR A 25 16.22 -8.50 -2.35
N SER A 26 17.54 -8.34 -2.45
CA SER A 26 18.17 -7.60 -3.55
C SER A 26 17.81 -8.20 -4.92
N GLU A 27 17.78 -9.52 -5.04
CA GLU A 27 17.44 -10.23 -6.28
C GLU A 27 15.97 -10.03 -6.66
N GLU A 28 15.07 -10.06 -5.67
CA GLU A 28 13.65 -9.78 -5.87
C GLU A 28 13.44 -8.32 -6.29
N ALA A 29 14.15 -7.38 -5.66
CA ALA A 29 14.08 -5.96 -6.02
C ALA A 29 14.52 -5.73 -7.48
N VAL A 30 15.60 -6.39 -7.93
CA VAL A 30 16.05 -6.32 -9.34
C VAL A 30 15.00 -6.90 -10.28
N ARG A 31 14.34 -8.00 -9.91
CA ARG A 31 13.25 -8.58 -10.73
C ARG A 31 12.02 -7.66 -10.81
N LEU A 32 11.69 -6.97 -9.72
CA LEU A 32 10.50 -6.13 -9.62
C LEU A 32 10.67 -4.76 -10.28
N LEU A 33 11.83 -4.11 -10.12
CA LEU A 33 12.07 -2.74 -10.58
C LEU A 33 13.07 -2.64 -11.74
N GLY A 34 13.90 -3.67 -11.94
CA GLY A 34 15.03 -3.62 -12.87
C GLY A 34 16.23 -2.84 -12.32
N GLU A 35 17.43 -3.26 -12.72
CA GLU A 35 18.68 -2.60 -12.28
C GLU A 35 18.74 -1.11 -12.63
N GLY A 36 18.24 -0.74 -13.81
CA GLY A 36 18.29 0.65 -14.29
C GLY A 36 17.47 1.62 -13.43
N VAL A 37 16.40 1.14 -12.79
CA VAL A 37 15.62 1.93 -11.83
C VAL A 37 16.35 2.00 -10.51
N LEU A 38 16.80 0.84 -9.98
CA LEU A 38 17.52 0.75 -8.71
C LEU A 38 18.83 1.57 -8.66
N LYS A 39 19.48 1.79 -9.81
CA LYS A 39 20.67 2.64 -9.93
C LYS A 39 20.36 4.14 -9.83
N ARG A 40 19.10 4.55 -10.05
CA ARG A 40 18.69 5.97 -10.13
C ARG A 40 17.89 6.43 -8.93
N VAL A 41 16.99 5.59 -8.41
CA VAL A 41 16.07 5.96 -7.32
C VAL A 41 16.35 5.13 -6.07
N LYS A 42 16.05 5.70 -4.90
CA LYS A 42 16.12 4.96 -3.64
C LYS A 42 14.97 3.94 -3.59
N ALA A 43 15.26 2.71 -3.17
CA ALA A 43 14.24 1.69 -2.91
C ALA A 43 14.38 1.15 -1.49
N VAL A 44 13.27 1.03 -0.76
CA VAL A 44 13.25 0.54 0.62
C VAL A 44 12.12 -0.46 0.83
N SER A 45 12.33 -1.48 1.65
CA SER A 45 11.26 -2.39 2.08
C SER A 45 10.57 -1.83 3.32
N HIS A 46 9.23 -1.82 3.34
CA HIS A 46 8.49 -1.50 4.55
C HIS A 46 8.70 -2.57 5.62
N ASN A 47 8.79 -2.14 6.88
CA ASN A 47 8.78 -3.00 8.07
C ASN A 47 7.66 -2.55 9.00
N CYS A 48 6.63 -3.38 9.17
CA CYS A 48 5.48 -3.09 10.03
C CYS A 48 5.82 -3.07 11.54
N LYS A 49 7.04 -3.50 11.92
CA LYS A 49 7.56 -3.46 13.29
C LYS A 49 8.61 -2.38 13.50
N ALA A 50 8.80 -1.48 12.54
CA ALA A 50 9.76 -0.40 12.68
C ALA A 50 9.42 0.45 13.92
N PRO A 51 10.40 0.85 14.75
CA PRO A 51 10.14 1.62 15.97
C PRO A 51 9.68 3.05 15.68
N ASP A 52 9.73 3.45 14.41
CA ASP A 52 9.72 4.81 13.97
C ASP A 52 8.51 5.14 13.07
N LEU A 53 7.51 4.23 13.06
CA LEU A 53 6.23 4.42 12.39
C LEU A 53 5.51 5.68 12.90
N VAL A 54 4.84 6.38 11.99
CA VAL A 54 4.18 7.65 12.26
C VAL A 54 2.70 7.43 12.48
N TYR A 55 2.20 7.86 13.63
CA TYR A 55 0.76 7.90 13.91
C TYR A 55 0.10 9.00 13.07
N VAL A 56 -0.90 8.64 12.26
CA VAL A 56 -1.60 9.58 11.37
C VAL A 56 -3.06 9.84 11.76
N GLY A 57 -3.60 9.08 12.72
CA GLY A 57 -4.96 9.25 13.20
C GLY A 57 -5.61 7.94 13.64
N THR A 58 -6.87 8.02 14.02
CA THR A 58 -7.70 6.86 14.39
C THR A 58 -8.93 6.84 13.50
N THR A 59 -9.20 5.72 12.84
CA THR A 59 -10.34 5.56 11.92
C THR A 59 -11.65 5.83 12.67
N PRO A 60 -12.49 6.77 12.20
CA PRO A 60 -13.65 7.23 12.97
C PRO A 60 -14.70 6.15 13.17
N LYS A 61 -14.87 5.23 12.21
CA LYS A 61 -15.91 4.20 12.30
C LYS A 61 -15.46 2.97 13.08
N TYR A 62 -14.19 2.59 12.98
CA TYR A 62 -13.68 1.33 13.51
C TYR A 62 -12.72 1.49 14.70
N GLY A 63 -12.26 2.70 14.98
CA GLY A 63 -11.35 2.96 16.09
C GLY A 63 -9.93 2.42 15.86
N THR A 64 -9.57 2.08 14.62
CA THR A 64 -8.23 1.59 14.28
C THR A 64 -7.23 2.72 14.38
N LYS A 65 -6.26 2.62 15.30
CA LYS A 65 -5.11 3.53 15.32
C LYS A 65 -4.23 3.25 14.11
N VAL A 66 -4.04 4.26 13.26
CA VAL A 66 -3.29 4.15 12.00
C VAL A 66 -1.87 4.63 12.19
N TYR A 67 -0.91 3.71 12.07
CA TYR A 67 0.52 3.97 12.04
C TYR A 67 1.05 3.61 10.66
N LEU A 68 1.84 4.48 10.03
CA LEU A 68 2.36 4.29 8.68
C LEU A 68 3.89 4.40 8.63
N ASN A 69 4.48 3.85 7.57
CA ASN A 69 5.90 4.04 7.23
C ASN A 69 6.25 5.54 7.24
N ARG A 70 7.28 5.93 8.01
CA ARG A 70 7.71 7.32 8.12
C ARG A 70 7.99 7.98 6.76
N VAL A 71 8.76 7.30 5.91
CA VAL A 71 9.12 7.81 4.58
C VAL A 71 7.87 8.08 3.75
N PHE A 72 6.85 7.24 3.87
CA PHE A 72 5.58 7.44 3.17
C PHE A 72 4.76 8.57 3.80
N ALA A 73 4.66 8.60 5.14
CA ALA A 73 3.82 9.56 5.85
C ALA A 73 4.29 11.00 5.68
N GLU A 74 5.61 11.21 5.66
CA GLU A 74 6.29 12.51 5.58
C GLU A 74 6.60 12.97 4.16
N ALA A 75 6.34 12.14 3.13
CA ALA A 75 6.58 12.52 1.74
C ALA A 75 5.70 13.70 1.28
N ASP A 76 6.28 14.60 0.48
CA ASP A 76 5.58 15.74 -0.12
C ASP A 76 4.53 15.32 -1.17
N LEU A 77 4.78 14.19 -1.84
CA LEU A 77 3.89 13.60 -2.85
C LEU A 77 3.82 12.08 -2.66
N LYS A 78 2.60 11.54 -2.53
CA LYS A 78 2.33 10.14 -2.23
C LYS A 78 1.59 9.50 -3.39
N ILE A 79 2.30 8.62 -4.10
CA ILE A 79 1.78 7.89 -5.25
C ILE A 79 1.68 6.41 -4.89
N LEU A 80 0.52 5.82 -5.14
CA LEU A 80 0.30 4.39 -4.99
C LEU A 80 0.38 3.70 -6.36
N THR A 81 1.00 2.52 -6.38
CA THR A 81 0.98 1.62 -7.53
C THR A 81 0.57 0.22 -7.08
N GLY A 82 -0.03 -0.57 -7.98
CA GLY A 82 -0.43 -1.94 -7.70
C GLY A 82 -1.38 -2.49 -8.75
N ASP A 83 -1.81 -3.74 -8.57
CA ASP A 83 -2.83 -4.38 -9.39
C ASP A 83 -4.20 -4.39 -8.69
N VAL A 84 -5.27 -4.45 -9.48
CA VAL A 84 -6.63 -4.72 -9.00
C VAL A 84 -7.01 -6.14 -9.40
N CYS A 85 -7.11 -7.01 -8.41
CA CYS A 85 -7.58 -8.38 -8.54
C CYS A 85 -8.61 -8.70 -7.45
N PHE A 86 -9.31 -9.83 -7.56
CA PHE A 86 -10.18 -10.29 -6.47
C PHE A 86 -9.38 -10.58 -5.20
N HIS A 87 -9.92 -10.20 -4.04
CA HIS A 87 -9.32 -10.49 -2.75
C HIS A 87 -10.32 -11.15 -1.79
N TYR A 88 -9.94 -12.30 -1.25
CA TYR A 88 -10.85 -13.23 -0.57
C TYR A 88 -11.62 -12.65 0.62
N TYR A 89 -11.07 -11.66 1.34
CA TYR A 89 -11.78 -10.94 2.41
C TYR A 89 -11.99 -9.44 2.15
N ALA A 90 -11.24 -8.83 1.22
CA ALA A 90 -11.15 -7.37 1.11
C ALA A 90 -11.99 -6.82 -0.06
N GLY A 91 -12.80 -7.68 -0.69
CA GLY A 91 -13.40 -7.43 -1.98
C GLY A 91 -12.36 -7.57 -3.10
N TYR A 92 -11.49 -6.57 -3.20
CA TYR A 92 -10.47 -6.43 -4.26
C TYR A 92 -9.08 -6.06 -3.72
N GLY A 93 -8.03 -6.23 -4.52
CA GLY A 93 -6.70 -5.65 -4.31
C GLY A 93 -6.63 -4.17 -4.69
N GLY A 94 -5.43 -3.60 -4.75
CA GLY A 94 -5.18 -2.22 -5.19
C GLY A 94 -5.71 -1.13 -4.25
N GLY A 95 -5.63 0.12 -4.70
CA GLY A 95 -6.21 1.25 -3.98
C GLY A 95 -5.63 1.45 -2.59
N ARG A 96 -6.55 1.66 -1.66
CA ARG A 96 -6.35 1.66 -0.20
C ARG A 96 -5.47 0.53 0.35
N LYS A 97 -5.38 -0.63 -0.32
CA LYS A 97 -4.60 -1.78 0.16
C LYS A 97 -3.09 -1.52 0.15
N SER A 98 -2.61 -0.62 -0.72
CA SER A 98 -1.21 -0.17 -0.72
C SER A 98 -0.87 0.67 0.51
N VAL A 99 -1.87 1.24 1.20
CA VAL A 99 -1.69 1.92 2.50
C VAL A 99 -1.83 0.93 3.65
N LEU A 100 -3.02 0.32 3.80
CA LEU A 100 -3.33 -0.68 4.82
C LEU A 100 -3.71 -1.99 4.13
N PRO A 101 -2.88 -3.05 4.21
CA PRO A 101 -1.71 -3.19 5.06
C PRO A 101 -0.38 -2.70 4.47
N GLY A 102 -0.31 -2.33 3.18
CA GLY A 102 0.96 -2.21 2.44
C GLY A 102 2.10 -1.49 3.14
N VAL A 103 1.84 -0.33 3.76
CA VAL A 103 2.84 0.46 4.50
C VAL A 103 2.41 0.77 5.94
N ALA A 104 1.53 -0.05 6.50
CA ALA A 104 0.96 0.13 7.84
C ALA A 104 1.69 -0.67 8.93
N GLY A 105 1.65 -0.15 10.15
CA GLY A 105 2.21 -0.81 11.33
C GLY A 105 1.47 -2.09 11.73
N GLU A 106 2.18 -2.98 12.42
CA GLU A 106 1.66 -4.31 12.79
C GLU A 106 0.34 -4.23 13.56
N GLU A 107 0.23 -3.33 14.53
CA GLU A 107 -0.99 -3.17 15.34
C GLU A 107 -2.17 -2.62 14.52
N THR A 108 -1.91 -1.71 13.57
CA THR A 108 -2.92 -1.24 12.61
C THR A 108 -3.41 -2.40 11.74
N ILE A 109 -2.49 -3.23 11.24
CA ILE A 109 -2.81 -4.40 10.43
C ILE A 109 -3.65 -5.40 11.23
N LYS A 110 -3.24 -5.73 12.47
CA LYS A 110 -3.96 -6.67 13.34
C LYS A 110 -5.38 -6.19 13.65
N ALA A 111 -5.55 -4.91 13.99
CA ALA A 111 -6.87 -4.34 14.26
C ALA A 111 -7.80 -4.47 13.04
N ASN A 112 -7.31 -4.14 11.85
CA ASN A 112 -8.07 -4.30 10.62
C ASN A 112 -8.40 -5.77 10.31
N HIS A 113 -7.43 -6.68 10.48
CA HIS A 113 -7.61 -8.10 10.19
C HIS A 113 -8.50 -8.82 11.21
N ALA A 114 -8.68 -8.29 12.42
CA ALA A 114 -9.63 -8.83 13.38
C ALA A 114 -11.08 -8.88 12.84
N MET A 115 -11.39 -8.08 11.80
CA MET A 115 -12.70 -8.04 11.15
C MET A 115 -12.87 -9.06 10.01
N LEU A 116 -11.89 -9.93 9.74
CA LEU A 116 -11.93 -10.88 8.62
C LEU A 116 -13.10 -11.87 8.69
N LEU A 117 -13.61 -12.15 9.89
CA LEU A 117 -14.73 -13.08 10.10
C LEU A 117 -16.11 -12.44 9.89
N HIS A 118 -16.15 -11.14 9.57
CA HIS A 118 -17.42 -10.46 9.32
C HIS A 118 -18.13 -11.06 8.09
N PRO A 119 -19.47 -11.23 8.09
CA PRO A 119 -20.19 -11.85 6.97
C PRO A 119 -20.01 -11.19 5.61
N ASN A 120 -19.63 -9.90 5.59
CA ASN A 120 -19.36 -9.13 4.37
C ASN A 120 -17.86 -9.05 4.00
N ALA A 121 -16.95 -9.58 4.81
CA ALA A 121 -15.53 -9.67 4.50
C ALA A 121 -15.28 -10.80 3.50
N LYS A 122 -15.65 -10.58 2.23
CA LYS A 122 -15.69 -11.59 1.16
C LYS A 122 -15.15 -11.06 -0.16
N THR A 123 -14.84 -11.97 -1.07
CA THR A 123 -14.47 -11.68 -2.45
C THR A 123 -15.53 -10.81 -3.15
N GLY A 124 -15.10 -9.74 -3.82
CA GLY A 124 -15.96 -8.87 -4.60
C GLY A 124 -16.86 -7.90 -3.81
N VAL A 125 -16.92 -7.99 -2.48
CA VAL A 125 -17.78 -7.15 -1.64
C VAL A 125 -16.99 -5.96 -1.08
N LEU A 126 -17.42 -4.74 -1.42
CA LEU A 126 -16.87 -3.48 -0.91
C LEU A 126 -17.85 -2.79 0.05
N ASP A 127 -19.09 -2.60 -0.39
CA ASP A 127 -20.13 -1.95 0.41
C ASP A 127 -20.49 -2.82 1.62
N GLY A 128 -20.40 -2.23 2.82
CA GLY A 128 -20.65 -2.94 4.07
C GLY A 128 -19.55 -3.93 4.45
N ASN A 129 -18.42 -3.97 3.74
CA ASN A 129 -17.26 -4.77 4.12
C ASN A 129 -16.36 -3.97 5.08
N PRO A 130 -16.33 -4.31 6.38
CA PRO A 130 -15.63 -3.50 7.36
C PRO A 130 -14.11 -3.47 7.16
N VAL A 131 -13.53 -4.55 6.60
CA VAL A 131 -12.11 -4.59 6.28
C VAL A 131 -11.78 -3.57 5.21
N HIS A 132 -12.61 -3.50 4.16
CA HIS A 132 -12.44 -2.52 3.08
C HIS A 132 -12.66 -1.08 3.57
N GLU A 133 -13.76 -0.83 4.29
CA GLU A 133 -14.13 0.52 4.72
C GLU A 133 -13.08 1.12 5.68
N ASP A 134 -12.55 0.34 6.60
CA ASP A 134 -11.46 0.76 7.50
C ASP A 134 -10.15 1.06 6.72
N MET A 135 -9.83 0.25 5.69
CA MET A 135 -8.71 0.56 4.80
C MET A 135 -8.93 1.88 4.03
N VAL A 136 -10.16 2.18 3.60
CA VAL A 136 -10.48 3.45 2.92
C VAL A 136 -10.32 4.63 3.88
N GLU A 137 -10.76 4.51 5.13
CA GLU A 137 -10.55 5.53 6.16
C GLU A 137 -9.04 5.78 6.39
N ALA A 138 -8.25 4.71 6.55
CA ALA A 138 -6.80 4.80 6.70
C ALA A 138 -6.12 5.45 5.47
N ALA A 139 -6.55 5.10 4.25
CA ALA A 139 -6.00 5.69 3.02
C ALA A 139 -6.34 7.19 2.88
N ARG A 140 -7.52 7.63 3.33
CA ARG A 140 -7.87 9.06 3.39
C ARG A 140 -6.99 9.82 4.39
N MET A 141 -6.70 9.22 5.55
CA MET A 141 -5.80 9.80 6.55
C MET A 141 -4.34 9.90 6.06
N ALA A 142 -3.92 8.96 5.22
CA ALA A 142 -2.60 8.99 4.60
C ALA A 142 -2.39 10.18 3.64
N LYS A 143 -3.47 10.84 3.20
CA LYS A 143 -3.46 11.95 2.22
C LYS A 143 -2.73 11.56 0.93
N VAL A 144 -3.16 10.44 0.33
CA VAL A 144 -2.65 9.97 -0.96
C VAL A 144 -3.03 10.95 -2.07
N ASP A 145 -2.07 11.32 -2.91
CA ASP A 145 -2.28 12.32 -3.97
C ASP A 145 -2.68 11.67 -5.30
N PHE A 146 -2.11 10.49 -5.59
CA PHE A 146 -2.37 9.81 -6.86
C PHE A 146 -2.28 8.30 -6.75
N ILE A 147 -2.99 7.60 -7.62
CA ILE A 147 -2.87 6.15 -7.76
C ILE A 147 -2.87 5.76 -9.24
N LEU A 148 -1.97 4.84 -9.58
CA LEU A 148 -1.99 4.10 -10.83
C LEU A 148 -2.18 2.61 -10.52
N ASN A 149 -3.32 2.05 -10.90
CA ASN A 149 -3.55 0.62 -10.76
C ASN A 149 -3.77 -0.03 -12.12
N VAL A 150 -3.27 -1.24 -12.26
CA VAL A 150 -3.41 -2.02 -13.49
C VAL A 150 -4.30 -3.23 -13.26
N VAL A 151 -4.93 -3.70 -14.34
CA VAL A 151 -5.55 -5.03 -14.39
C VAL A 151 -4.67 -5.90 -15.28
N VAL A 152 -4.33 -7.10 -14.79
CA VAL A 152 -3.48 -8.05 -15.50
C VAL A 152 -4.27 -9.30 -15.89
N ASN A 153 -3.89 -9.93 -17.01
CA ASN A 153 -4.42 -11.24 -17.38
C ASN A 153 -3.64 -12.38 -16.68
N SER A 154 -4.01 -13.63 -16.97
CA SER A 154 -3.38 -14.83 -16.39
C SER A 154 -1.90 -15.02 -16.79
N LYS A 155 -1.41 -14.29 -17.79
CA LYS A 155 0.00 -14.29 -18.20
C LYS A 155 0.81 -13.16 -17.55
N GLY A 156 0.18 -12.31 -16.73
CA GLY A 156 0.81 -11.13 -16.14
C GLY A 156 0.90 -9.93 -17.09
N GLU A 157 0.22 -9.97 -18.24
CA GLU A 157 0.20 -8.85 -19.18
C GLU A 157 -0.85 -7.81 -18.75
N ILE A 158 -0.50 -6.52 -18.84
CA ILE A 158 -1.42 -5.43 -18.53
C ILE A 158 -2.51 -5.37 -19.61
N VAL A 159 -3.77 -5.47 -19.20
CA VAL A 159 -4.95 -5.32 -20.08
C VAL A 159 -5.66 -3.98 -19.90
N ARG A 160 -5.43 -3.30 -18.76
CA ARG A 160 -5.97 -1.96 -18.48
C ARG A 160 -5.08 -1.24 -17.45
N ALA A 161 -5.00 0.09 -17.56
CA ALA A 161 -4.41 1.02 -16.60
C ALA A 161 -5.32 2.24 -16.43
#